data_AF-A0A929QUS6-F1
#
_entry.id   AF-A0A929QUS6-F1
#
_cell.length_a   1.000
_cell.length_b   1.000
_cell.length_c   1.000
_cell.angle_alpha   90.00
_cell.angle_beta   90.00
_cell.angle_gamma   90.00
#
_symmetry.space_group_name_H-M   'P 1'
#
loop_
_entity.id
_entity.type
_entity.pdbx_description
1 polymer ?
#
loop_
_entity_poly.entity_id
_entity_poly.type
_entity_poly.pdbx_seq_one_letter_code
_entity_poly.pdbx_strand_id
1 'polypeptide(L)'
;LAVGETHEEMNAVLDFTTQLLPENKPRYLMGVGAPDSLIDGVIRGVDMFDCVLPTRIARNGTCMTSQGRLVVKNAQFAEDFTPLDPECDCYTCKNYTRAYLRHLLKADETFGIRLTSYHNLYFLLNLMKQVRQAIMDDNLLEFREYFVEKYGYNKSGRNF
;
A
#
# COMPACT_ATOMS: atom_id res chain seq x y z
N LEU A 1 -15.67 9.03 6.53
CA LEU A 1 -15.14 7.70 6.16
C LEU A 1 -13.64 7.86 6.02
N ALA A 2 -12.84 7.47 7.01
CA ALA A 2 -11.39 7.19 6.96
C ALA A 2 -10.71 7.27 8.34
N VAL A 3 -11.38 7.75 9.40
CA VAL A 3 -10.73 8.08 10.67
C VAL A 3 -11.59 7.63 11.84
N GLY A 4 -11.23 6.48 12.42
CA GLY A 4 -11.75 5.99 13.69
C GLY A 4 -12.79 4.87 13.58
N GLU A 5 -13.44 4.71 12.43
CA GLU A 5 -14.32 3.57 12.16
C GLU A 5 -13.56 2.31 11.71
N THR A 6 -14.21 1.16 11.80
CA THR A 6 -13.68 -0.12 11.31
C THR A 6 -13.74 -0.20 9.78
N HIS A 7 -12.91 -1.07 9.18
CA HIS A 7 -12.96 -1.35 7.73
C HIS A 7 -14.35 -1.82 7.28
N GLU A 8 -15.04 -2.61 8.12
CA GLU A 8 -16.40 -3.09 7.83
C GLU A 8 -17.42 -1.95 7.79
N GLU A 9 -17.39 -1.04 8.76
CA GLU A 9 -18.26 0.15 8.77
C GLU A 9 -17.99 1.06 7.57
N MET A 10 -16.70 1.29 7.25
CA MET A 10 -16.34 2.10 6.09
C MET A 10 -16.91 1.49 4.80
N ASN A 11 -16.71 0.18 4.60
CA ASN A 11 -17.20 -0.55 3.43
C ASN A 11 -18.73 -0.54 3.35
N ALA A 12 -19.43 -0.74 4.46
CA ALA A 12 -20.89 -0.72 4.51
C ALA A 12 -21.49 0.64 4.11
N VAL A 13 -20.86 1.75 4.53
CA VAL A 13 -21.31 3.08 4.12
C VAL A 13 -21.01 3.32 2.64
N LEU A 14 -19.89 2.83 2.12
CA LEU A 14 -19.56 2.94 0.70
C LEU A 14 -20.55 2.16 -0.19
N ASP A 15 -20.98 0.97 0.24
CA ASP A 15 -21.95 0.13 -0.48
C ASP A 15 -23.28 0.87 -0.72
N PHE A 16 -23.70 1.70 0.24
CA PHE A 16 -24.88 2.55 0.11
C PHE A 16 -24.59 3.86 -0.64
N THR A 17 -23.53 4.57 -0.26
CA THR A 17 -23.30 5.96 -0.69
C THR A 17 -22.95 6.05 -2.16
N THR A 18 -22.11 5.15 -2.67
CA THR A 18 -21.60 5.22 -4.05
C THR A 18 -22.70 5.06 -5.10
N GLN A 19 -23.76 4.30 -4.78
CA GLN A 19 -24.95 4.11 -5.60
C GLN A 19 -25.81 5.38 -5.74
N LEU A 20 -25.71 6.31 -4.77
CA LEU A 20 -26.45 7.57 -4.78
C LEU A 20 -25.69 8.68 -5.52
N LEU A 21 -24.42 8.47 -5.84
CA LEU A 21 -23.57 9.46 -6.51
C LEU A 21 -23.71 9.35 -8.04
N PRO A 22 -23.71 10.49 -8.77
CA PRO A 22 -23.83 10.49 -10.23
C PRO A 22 -22.78 9.61 -10.91
N GLU A 23 -23.24 8.71 -11.79
CA GLU A 23 -22.36 7.76 -12.50
C GLU A 23 -21.36 8.42 -13.44
N ASN A 24 -21.70 9.61 -13.96
CA ASN A 24 -20.88 10.36 -14.91
C ASN A 24 -19.93 11.36 -14.24
N LYS A 25 -19.66 11.22 -12.93
CA LYS A 25 -18.72 12.06 -12.19
C LYS A 25 -17.76 11.23 -11.35
N PRO A 26 -16.48 11.61 -11.24
CA PRO A 26 -15.53 10.92 -10.38
C PRO A 26 -15.95 10.93 -8.91
N ARG A 27 -15.73 9.81 -8.22
CA ARG A 27 -15.94 9.62 -6.78
C ARG A 27 -14.59 9.62 -6.05
N TYR A 28 -14.42 10.54 -5.10
CA TYR A 28 -13.18 10.73 -4.35
C TYR A 28 -13.35 10.30 -2.90
N LEU A 29 -12.61 9.28 -2.47
CA LEU A 29 -12.58 8.82 -1.08
C LEU A 29 -11.35 9.38 -0.36
N MET A 30 -11.60 10.36 0.51
CA MET A 30 -10.54 11.10 1.18
C MET A 30 -9.92 10.34 2.35
N GLY A 31 -8.59 10.39 2.49
CA GLY A 31 -7.87 9.91 3.67
C GLY A 31 -7.62 8.39 3.74
N VAL A 32 -7.92 7.63 2.69
CA VAL A 32 -7.75 6.18 2.63
C VAL A 32 -6.49 5.80 1.85
N GLY A 33 -5.64 4.96 2.44
CA GLY A 33 -4.35 4.60 1.82
C GLY A 33 -3.80 3.22 2.16
N ALA A 34 -4.55 2.40 2.91
CA ALA A 34 -4.19 1.01 3.09
C ALA A 34 -4.44 0.23 1.78
N PRO A 35 -3.51 -0.64 1.34
CA PRO A 35 -3.63 -1.32 0.04
C PRO A 35 -4.94 -2.07 -0.18
N ASP A 36 -5.42 -2.79 0.83
CA ASP A 36 -6.70 -3.51 0.82
C ASP A 36 -7.89 -2.55 0.69
N SER A 37 -7.91 -1.46 1.47
CA SER A 37 -8.98 -0.46 1.42
C SER A 37 -9.06 0.26 0.08
N LEU A 38 -7.94 0.44 -0.61
CA LEU A 38 -7.93 1.02 -1.97
C LEU A 38 -8.66 0.10 -2.96
N ILE A 39 -8.36 -1.21 -2.93
CA ILE A 39 -9.01 -2.20 -3.79
C ILE A 39 -10.50 -2.29 -3.45
N ASP A 40 -10.85 -2.38 -2.17
CA ASP A 40 -12.23 -2.44 -1.69
C ASP A 40 -13.05 -1.20 -2.07
N GLY A 41 -12.44 -0.02 -2.04
CA GLY A 41 -13.06 1.22 -2.49
C GLY A 41 -13.33 1.22 -4.00
N VAL A 42 -12.38 0.74 -4.80
CA VAL A 42 -12.54 0.64 -6.26
C VAL A 42 -13.66 -0.33 -6.64
N ILE A 43 -13.76 -1.49 -5.97
CA ILE A 43 -14.87 -2.44 -6.16
C ILE A 43 -16.23 -1.78 -5.90
N ARG A 44 -16.25 -0.77 -5.02
CA ARG A 44 -17.44 0.03 -4.68
C ARG A 44 -17.58 1.29 -5.52
N GLY A 45 -16.83 1.42 -6.61
CA GLY A 45 -16.97 2.52 -7.57
C GLY A 45 -16.26 3.82 -7.19
N VAL A 46 -15.30 3.78 -6.27
CA VAL A 46 -14.42 4.93 -5.97
C VAL A 46 -13.32 5.06 -7.02
N ASP A 47 -13.08 6.28 -7.51
CA ASP A 47 -12.13 6.56 -8.59
C ASP A 47 -10.82 7.20 -8.11
N MET A 48 -10.87 7.94 -7.00
CA MET A 48 -9.75 8.74 -6.50
C MET A 48 -9.55 8.53 -5.00
N PHE A 49 -8.29 8.60 -4.56
CA PHE A 49 -7.88 8.42 -3.17
C PHE A 49 -6.71 9.35 -2.83
N ASP A 50 -6.61 9.74 -1.57
CA ASP A 50 -5.44 10.41 -0.99
C ASP A 50 -5.17 9.89 0.41
N CYS A 51 -3.89 9.79 0.79
CA CYS A 51 -3.52 9.48 2.17
C CYS A 51 -2.07 9.82 2.47
N VAL A 52 -1.81 10.24 3.71
CA VAL A 52 -0.45 10.42 4.23
C VAL A 52 0.19 9.11 4.69
N LEU A 53 -0.59 8.02 4.81
CA LEU A 53 -0.13 6.72 5.32
C LEU A 53 1.20 6.25 4.70
N PRO A 54 1.35 6.11 3.37
CA PRO A 54 2.57 5.56 2.75
C PRO A 54 3.84 6.31 3.17
N THR A 55 3.78 7.64 3.20
CA THR A 55 4.94 8.46 3.58
C THR A 55 5.10 8.52 5.09
N ARG A 56 4.03 8.56 5.89
CA ARG A 56 4.11 8.55 7.37
C ARG A 56 4.78 7.29 7.90
N ILE A 57 4.41 6.11 7.40
CA ILE A 57 4.97 4.84 7.87
C ILE A 57 6.38 4.59 7.32
N ALA A 58 6.67 5.04 6.10
CA ALA A 58 8.00 4.97 5.49
C ALA A 58 9.05 5.70 6.31
N ARG A 59 8.73 6.91 6.79
CA ARG A 59 9.63 7.71 7.63
C ARG A 59 9.98 7.01 8.95
N ASN A 60 9.09 6.16 9.45
CA ASN A 60 9.31 5.32 10.62
C ASN A 60 9.94 3.95 10.29
N GLY A 61 10.31 3.70 9.04
CA GLY A 61 10.96 2.47 8.59
C GLY A 61 10.00 1.30 8.33
N THR A 62 8.70 1.56 8.17
CA THR A 62 7.74 0.54 7.71
C THR A 62 7.49 0.71 6.21
N CYS A 63 7.71 -0.35 5.44
CA CYS A 63 7.59 -0.38 4.00
C CYS A 63 6.47 -1.33 3.56
N MET A 64 5.77 -0.96 2.49
CA MET A 64 4.79 -1.81 1.79
C MET A 64 5.52 -2.64 0.74
N THR A 65 5.35 -3.96 0.70
CA THR A 65 6.03 -4.84 -0.27
C THR A 65 5.07 -5.84 -0.89
N SER A 66 5.46 -6.50 -1.97
CA SER A 66 4.73 -7.62 -2.58
C SER A 66 4.43 -8.77 -1.62
N GLN A 67 5.15 -8.86 -0.50
CA GLN A 67 5.03 -9.89 0.53
C GLN A 67 4.44 -9.34 1.84
N GLY A 68 3.82 -8.15 1.79
CA GLY A 68 3.18 -7.55 2.94
C GLY A 68 3.98 -6.43 3.59
N ARG A 69 3.66 -6.17 4.85
CA ARG A 69 4.31 -5.12 5.65
C ARG A 69 5.71 -5.56 6.10
N LEU A 70 6.72 -4.75 5.79
CA LEU A 70 8.10 -4.97 6.21
C LEU A 70 8.61 -3.82 7.10
N VAL A 71 9.12 -4.11 8.30
CA VAL A 71 9.77 -3.10 9.17
C VAL A 71 11.28 -3.19 9.02
N VAL A 72 11.87 -2.37 8.15
CA VAL A 72 13.27 -2.50 7.71
C VAL A 72 14.26 -2.21 8.86
N LYS A 73 13.83 -1.52 9.91
CA LYS A 73 14.63 -1.26 11.12
C LYS A 73 14.87 -2.50 11.98
N ASN A 74 14.15 -3.60 11.74
CA ASN A 74 14.30 -4.85 12.51
C ASN A 74 15.72 -5.41 12.44
N ALA A 75 16.16 -6.09 13.50
CA ALA A 75 17.53 -6.60 13.61
C ALA A 75 17.87 -7.64 12.53
N GLN A 76 16.90 -8.46 12.11
CA GLN A 76 17.09 -9.48 11.07
C GLN A 76 17.59 -8.92 9.73
N PHE A 77 17.36 -7.64 9.45
CA PHE A 77 17.77 -7.00 8.20
C PHE A 77 19.15 -6.34 8.27
N ALA A 78 19.92 -6.54 9.35
CA ALA A 78 21.24 -5.93 9.51
C ALA A 78 22.25 -6.38 8.44
N GLU A 79 22.16 -7.63 8.01
CA GLU A 79 23.04 -8.26 7.00
C GLU A 79 22.23 -8.82 5.83
N ASP A 80 21.02 -8.31 5.62
CA ASP A 80 20.18 -8.68 4.47
C ASP A 80 20.57 -7.82 3.26
N PHE A 81 21.39 -8.39 2.37
CA PHE A 81 21.87 -7.75 1.15
C PHE A 81 20.90 -7.90 -0.05
N THR A 82 19.66 -8.32 0.19
CA THR A 82 18.60 -8.38 -0.84
C THR A 82 17.89 -7.02 -0.96
N PRO A 83 17.18 -6.74 -2.08
CA PRO A 83 16.37 -5.53 -2.20
C PRO A 83 15.24 -5.46 -1.18
N LEU A 84 14.69 -4.27 -0.97
CA LEU A 84 13.58 -4.06 -0.04
C LEU A 84 12.38 -4.95 -0.36
N ASP A 85 12.02 -5.01 -1.64
CA ASP A 85 10.98 -5.87 -2.20
C ASP A 85 11.52 -6.58 -3.46
N PRO A 86 11.52 -7.92 -3.52
CA PRO A 86 12.06 -8.67 -4.66
C PRO A 86 11.28 -8.50 -5.96
N GLU A 87 10.02 -8.06 -5.90
CA GLU A 87 9.17 -7.84 -7.09
C GLU A 87 9.04 -6.36 -7.47
N CYS A 88 9.76 -5.47 -6.79
CA CYS A 88 9.68 -4.04 -7.03
C CYS A 88 10.85 -3.56 -7.90
N ASP A 89 10.53 -2.78 -8.92
CA ASP A 89 11.49 -2.25 -9.88
C ASP A 89 11.75 -0.74 -9.70
N CYS A 90 11.39 -0.19 -8.53
CA CYS A 90 11.62 1.20 -8.18
C CYS A 90 13.13 1.51 -8.00
N TYR A 91 13.50 2.79 -8.07
CA TYR A 91 14.88 3.25 -7.83
C TYR A 91 15.48 2.69 -6.53
N THR A 92 14.72 2.67 -5.43
CA THR A 92 15.21 2.15 -4.15
C THR A 92 15.58 0.66 -4.24
N CYS A 93 14.68 -0.18 -4.78
CA CYS A 93 14.90 -1.62 -4.86
C CYS A 93 15.97 -2.02 -5.87
N LYS A 94 16.18 -1.23 -6.94
CA LYS A 94 17.22 -1.50 -7.94
C LYS A 94 18.63 -1.17 -7.48
N ASN A 95 18.78 -0.26 -6.51
CA ASN A 95 20.09 0.33 -6.18
C ASN A 95 20.54 0.08 -4.75
N TYR A 96 19.65 -0.32 -3.84
CA TYR A 96 19.97 -0.43 -2.42
C TYR A 96 19.42 -1.70 -1.78
N THR A 97 20.15 -2.19 -0.79
CA THR A 97 19.80 -3.38 -0.01
C THR A 97 19.03 -3.03 1.26
N ARG A 98 18.34 -4.00 1.84
CA ARG A 98 17.70 -3.86 3.16
C ARG A 98 18.69 -3.49 4.25
N ALA A 99 19.88 -4.08 4.25
CA ALA A 99 20.98 -3.75 5.17
C ALA A 99 21.37 -2.27 5.10
N TYR A 100 21.54 -1.74 3.89
CA TYR A 100 21.90 -0.34 3.71
C TYR A 100 20.76 0.62 4.11
N LEU A 101 19.52 0.33 3.71
CA LEU A 101 18.35 1.12 4.12
C LEU A 101 18.17 1.13 5.64
N ARG A 102 18.35 -0.03 6.28
CA ARG A 102 18.33 -0.15 7.73
C ARG A 102 19.41 0.69 8.38
N HIS A 103 20.65 0.63 7.88
CA HIS A 103 21.77 1.43 8.37
C HIS A 103 21.43 2.93 8.33
N LEU A 104 20.97 3.44 7.19
CA LEU A 104 20.58 4.85 7.05
C LEU A 104 19.49 5.25 8.06
N LEU A 105 18.45 4.42 8.22
CA LEU A 105 17.35 4.70 9.17
C LEU A 105 17.73 4.52 10.65
N LYS A 106 18.83 3.84 10.94
CA LYS A 106 19.39 3.71 12.29
C LYS A 106 20.38 4.83 12.60
N ALA A 107 21.00 5.39 11.58
CA ALA A 107 21.88 6.56 11.66
C ALA A 107 21.11 7.90 11.57
N ASP A 108 19.76 7.86 11.54
CA ASP A 108 18.88 9.03 11.37
C ASP A 108 19.20 9.87 10.11
N GLU A 109 19.69 9.20 9.07
CA GLU A 109 20.01 9.82 7.79
C GLU A 109 18.74 10.11 6.98
N THR A 110 18.58 11.38 6.58
CA THR A 110 17.41 11.83 5.79
C THR A 110 17.30 11.09 4.46
N PHE A 111 18.42 10.61 3.92
CA PHE A 111 18.41 9.84 2.68
C PHE A 111 17.64 8.52 2.80
N GLY A 112 17.76 7.81 3.94
CA GLY A 112 17.01 6.57 4.17
C GLY A 112 15.49 6.81 4.17
N ILE A 113 15.07 7.91 4.79
CA ILE A 113 13.68 8.37 4.85
C ILE A 113 13.14 8.68 3.45
N ARG A 114 13.93 9.31 2.58
CA ARG A 114 13.55 9.60 1.19
C ARG A 114 13.39 8.31 0.38
N LEU A 115 14.32 7.37 0.51
CA LEU A 115 14.30 6.09 -0.21
C LEU A 115 13.08 5.23 0.15
N THR A 116 12.74 5.12 1.45
CA THR A 116 11.56 4.36 1.87
C THR A 116 10.25 5.04 1.49
N SER A 117 10.21 6.38 1.53
CA SER A 117 9.01 7.14 1.13
C SER A 117 8.76 7.01 -0.37
N TYR A 118 9.82 7.12 -1.17
CA TYR A 118 9.76 6.88 -2.61
C TYR A 118 9.26 5.46 -2.92
N HIS A 119 9.80 4.45 -2.24
CA HIS A 119 9.38 3.06 -2.42
C HIS A 119 7.89 2.86 -2.11
N ASN A 120 7.38 3.36 -0.97
CA ASN A 120 5.97 3.18 -0.62
C ASN A 120 5.02 3.90 -1.58
N LEU A 121 5.39 5.10 -2.06
CA LEU A 121 4.61 5.80 -3.08
C LEU A 121 4.61 5.01 -4.39
N TYR A 122 5.77 4.52 -4.82
CA TYR A 122 5.88 3.69 -6.02
C TYR A 122 5.02 2.43 -5.92
N PHE A 123 5.05 1.76 -4.75
CA PHE A 123 4.24 0.58 -4.49
C PHE A 123 2.74 0.85 -4.69
N LEU A 124 2.21 1.92 -4.08
CA LEU A 124 0.78 2.25 -4.22
C LEU A 124 0.42 2.67 -5.65
N LEU A 125 1.26 3.43 -6.34
CA LEU A 125 1.04 3.80 -7.73
C LEU A 125 1.02 2.57 -8.65
N ASN A 126 1.92 1.61 -8.41
CA ASN A 126 1.97 0.36 -9.16
C ASN A 126 0.78 -0.55 -8.83
N LEU A 127 0.35 -0.61 -7.56
CA LEU A 127 -0.87 -1.30 -7.15
C LEU A 127 -2.08 -0.75 -7.90
N MET A 128 -2.28 0.57 -7.90
CA MET A 128 -3.41 1.18 -8.62
C MET A 128 -3.32 1.01 -10.14
N LYS A 129 -2.12 0.84 -10.70
CA LYS A 129 -1.94 0.46 -12.11
C LYS A 129 -2.44 -0.97 -12.35
N GLN A 130 -2.10 -1.92 -11.48
CA GLN A 130 -2.58 -3.29 -11.57
C GLN A 130 -4.10 -3.38 -11.38
N VAL A 131 -4.66 -2.62 -10.44
CA VAL A 131 -6.12 -2.53 -10.23
C VAL A 131 -6.83 -2.02 -11.49
N ARG A 132 -6.32 -0.96 -12.12
CA ARG A 132 -6.88 -0.48 -13.40
C ARG A 132 -6.80 -1.54 -14.50
N GLN A 133 -5.69 -2.28 -14.57
CA GLN A 133 -5.55 -3.37 -15.54
C GLN A 133 -6.57 -4.49 -15.26
N ALA A 134 -6.77 -4.87 -14.00
CA ALA A 134 -7.71 -5.90 -13.61
C ALA A 134 -9.17 -5.54 -13.94
N ILE A 135 -9.53 -4.26 -13.86
CA ILE A 135 -10.84 -3.76 -14.34
C ILE A 135 -10.96 -3.94 -15.86
N MET A 136 -9.93 -3.58 -16.63
CA MET A 136 -9.95 -3.71 -18.10
C MET A 136 -10.00 -5.17 -18.55
N ASP A 137 -9.44 -6.08 -17.76
CA ASP A 137 -9.40 -7.52 -18.01
C ASP A 137 -10.58 -8.29 -17.39
N ASP A 138 -11.55 -7.60 -16.79
CA ASP A 138 -12.73 -8.16 -16.13
C ASP A 138 -12.41 -9.22 -15.05
N ASN A 139 -11.35 -8.99 -14.25
CA ASN A 139 -10.86 -9.94 -13.24
C ASN A 139 -10.49 -9.27 -11.88
N LEU A 140 -11.13 -8.13 -11.58
CA LEU A 140 -10.83 -7.35 -10.38
C LEU A 140 -11.03 -8.14 -9.07
N LEU A 141 -12.03 -9.02 -9.02
CA LEU A 141 -12.34 -9.80 -7.82
C LEU A 141 -11.27 -10.88 -7.57
N GLU A 142 -10.84 -11.57 -8.62
CA GLU A 142 -9.74 -12.53 -8.59
C GLU A 142 -8.42 -11.86 -8.22
N PHE A 143 -8.18 -10.66 -8.77
CA PHE A 143 -7.03 -9.85 -8.40
C PHE A 143 -7.03 -9.52 -6.89
N ARG A 144 -8.19 -9.14 -6.33
CA ARG A 144 -8.32 -8.86 -4.90
C ARG A 144 -7.99 -10.09 -4.07
N GLU A 145 -8.55 -11.26 -4.39
CA GLU A 145 -8.31 -12.50 -3.66
C GLU A 145 -6.82 -12.88 -3.67
N TYR A 146 -6.21 -12.85 -4.86
CA TYR A 146 -4.78 -13.07 -5.03
C TYR A 146 -3.94 -12.10 -4.20
N PHE A 147 -4.27 -10.81 -4.25
CA PHE A 147 -3.55 -9.78 -3.50
C PHE A 147 -3.65 -9.99 -1.98
N VAL A 148 -4.86 -10.26 -1.47
CA VAL A 148 -5.12 -10.50 -0.04
C VAL A 148 -4.34 -11.71 0.46
N GLU A 149 -4.31 -12.80 -0.32
CA GLU A 149 -3.56 -14.00 0.02
C GLU A 149 -2.04 -13.73 0.02
N LYS A 150 -1.52 -13.15 -1.07
CA LYS A 150 -0.09 -12.89 -1.25
C LYS A 150 0.46 -11.91 -0.22
N TYR A 151 -0.27 -10.82 0.03
CA TYR A 151 0.12 -9.78 0.98
C TYR A 151 0.01 -10.24 2.44
N GLY A 152 -0.71 -11.35 2.70
CA GLY A 152 -0.80 -11.97 4.01
C GLY A 152 -1.88 -11.40 4.92
N TYR A 153 -2.86 -10.66 4.37
CA TYR A 153 -4.01 -10.12 5.12
C TYR A 153 -4.81 -11.23 5.81
N ASN A 154 -4.85 -12.43 5.24
CA ASN A 154 -5.53 -13.61 5.82
C ASN A 154 -4.76 -14.26 6.99
N LYS A 155 -3.47 -13.95 7.17
CA LYS A 155 -2.58 -14.67 8.10
C LYS A 155 -2.19 -13.83 9.31
N SER A 156 -2.41 -12.52 9.29
CA SER A 156 -1.90 -11.59 10.30
C SER A 156 -2.97 -10.59 10.73
N GLY A 157 -3.16 -10.45 12.05
CA GLY A 157 -3.94 -9.36 12.64
C GLY A 157 -3.20 -8.01 12.71
N ARG A 158 -2.03 -7.87 12.05
CA ARG A 158 -1.24 -6.63 12.02
C ARG A 158 -1.21 -6.04 10.63
N ASN A 159 -2.39 -5.65 10.17
CA ASN A 159 -2.53 -4.78 9.00
C ASN A 159 -2.24 -3.32 9.42
N PHE A 160 -2.12 -2.39 8.47
CA PHE A 160 -1.61 -1.03 8.73
C PHE A 160 -2.47 -0.20 9.68
#